data_AF-A0A9Y1FP23-F1
#
_entry.id   AF-A0A9Y1FP23-F1
#
_cell.length_a   1.000
_cell.length_b   1.000
_cell.length_c   1.000
_cell.angle_alpha   90.00
_cell.angle_beta   90.00
_cell.angle_gamma   90.00
#
_symmetry.space_group_name_H-M   'P 1'
#
loop_
_entity.id
_entity.type
_entity.pdbx_description
1 polymer ?
#
loop_
_entity_poly.entity_id
_entity_poly.type
_entity_poly.pdbx_seq_one_letter_code
_entity_poly.pdbx_strand_id
1 'polypeptide(L)'
;MEKIVKTLKVKIKNEVLTRRKKERLRRITGRDTRIIEKYVKIIHHNRRRLCMKTKKGEIRVHRGKLDELTLTTSRLKKVEERRTTVPHDLKKMFPYCSHDEFQECRDIAVQLYEQGYRP
;
A
#
# COMPACT_ATOMS: atom_id res chain seq x y z
N MET A 1 17.16 22.75 1.69
CA MET A 1 15.75 23.08 2.00
C MET A 1 15.03 21.79 2.38
N GLU A 2 14.68 21.61 3.64
CA GLU A 2 13.88 20.46 4.07
C GLU A 2 12.41 20.65 3.64
N LYS A 3 11.86 19.65 2.96
CA LYS A 3 10.48 19.67 2.48
C LYS A 3 9.56 19.23 3.63
N ILE A 4 8.90 20.19 4.28
CA ILE A 4 7.92 19.89 5.33
C ILE A 4 6.64 19.36 4.67
N VAL A 5 6.29 18.11 4.93
CA VAL A 5 5.03 17.48 4.51
C VAL A 5 4.09 17.40 5.72
N LYS A 6 2.95 18.11 5.68
CA LYS A 6 1.90 18.04 6.71
C LYS A 6 0.67 17.31 6.15
N THR A 7 0.22 16.27 6.85
CA THR A 7 -0.99 15.52 6.50
C THR A 7 -2.20 16.07 7.26
N LEU A 8 -3.23 16.52 6.55
CA LEU A 8 -4.47 17.04 7.12
C LEU A 8 -5.61 16.02 6.95
N LYS A 9 -6.39 15.79 8.00
CA LYS A 9 -7.64 14.99 7.94
C LYS A 9 -8.83 15.94 7.83
N VAL A 10 -9.49 15.98 6.68
CA VAL A 10 -10.64 16.84 6.43
C VAL A 10 -11.86 15.98 6.08
N LYS A 11 -13.02 16.32 6.65
CA LYS A 11 -14.28 15.65 6.32
C LYS A 11 -14.71 16.05 4.91
N ILE A 12 -15.07 15.08 4.08
CA ILE A 12 -15.64 15.33 2.76
C ILE A 12 -17.08 15.82 2.95
N LYS A 13 -17.40 16.99 2.39
CA LYS A 13 -18.79 17.48 2.32
C LYS A 13 -19.58 16.60 1.34
N ASN A 14 -20.19 15.53 1.85
CA ASN A 14 -20.94 14.58 1.03
C ASN A 14 -22.20 15.18 0.38
N GLU A 15 -22.75 16.23 0.98
CA GLU A 15 -23.98 16.91 0.52
C GLU A 15 -23.79 17.58 -0.85
N VAL A 16 -22.60 18.12 -1.11
CA VAL A 16 -22.31 18.82 -2.38
C VAL A 16 -21.89 17.88 -3.52
N LEU A 17 -21.75 16.58 -3.25
CA LEU A 17 -21.37 15.60 -4.25
C LEU A 17 -22.57 15.09 -5.04
N THR A 18 -22.48 15.17 -6.37
CA THR A 18 -23.45 14.50 -7.25
C THR A 18 -23.38 12.98 -7.09
N ARG A 19 -24.47 12.28 -7.43
CA ARG A 19 -24.53 10.81 -7.35
C ARG A 19 -23.34 10.13 -8.07
N ARG A 20 -22.99 10.59 -9.27
CA ARG A 20 -21.84 10.09 -10.04
C ARG A 20 -20.52 10.27 -9.29
N LYS A 21 -20.30 11.42 -8.64
CA LYS A 21 -19.09 11.68 -7.84
C LYS A 21 -19.03 10.77 -6.60
N LYS A 22 -20.17 10.52 -5.94
CA LYS A 22 -20.27 9.59 -4.80
C LYS A 22 -19.94 8.15 -5.21
N GLU A 23 -20.48 7.69 -6.33
CA GLU A 23 -20.20 6.34 -6.85
C GLU A 23 -18.74 6.18 -7.24
N ARG A 24 -18.14 7.19 -7.90
CA ARG A 24 -16.70 7.19 -8.23
C ARG A 24 -15.84 7.14 -6.96
N LEU A 25 -16.17 7.94 -5.95
CA LEU A 25 -15.45 7.94 -4.67
C LEU A 25 -15.51 6.56 -4.01
N ARG A 26 -16.69 5.95 -3.93
CA ARG A 26 -16.87 4.60 -3.36
C ARG A 26 -16.04 3.54 -4.09
N ARG A 27 -15.94 3.62 -5.43
CA ARG A 27 -15.15 2.68 -6.22
C ARG A 27 -13.66 2.82 -5.92
N ILE A 28 -13.16 4.05 -5.83
CA ILE A 28 -11.75 4.32 -5.50
C ILE A 28 -11.46 3.84 -4.09
N THR A 29 -12.23 4.28 -3.09
CA THR A 29 -12.00 3.88 -1.70
C THR A 29 -12.13 2.37 -1.52
N GLY A 30 -13.13 1.74 -2.13
CA GLY A 30 -13.32 0.29 -2.05
C GLY A 30 -12.24 -0.51 -2.77
N ARG A 31 -11.61 0.03 -3.84
CA ARG A 31 -10.42 -0.55 -4.44
C ARG A 31 -9.24 -0.46 -3.46
N ASP A 32 -8.98 0.72 -2.94
CA ASP A 32 -7.82 0.98 -2.07
C ASP A 32 -7.91 0.18 -0.77
N THR A 33 -9.11 0.08 -0.17
CA THR A 33 -9.36 -0.79 1.01
C THR A 33 -8.98 -2.25 0.72
N ARG A 34 -9.38 -2.80 -0.42
CA ARG A 34 -9.03 -4.18 -0.79
C ARG A 34 -7.52 -4.37 -1.01
N ILE A 35 -6.84 -3.37 -1.56
CA ILE A 35 -5.38 -3.38 -1.73
C ILE A 35 -4.70 -3.36 -0.36
N ILE A 36 -5.11 -2.47 0.54
CA ILE A 36 -4.60 -2.36 1.91
C ILE A 36 -4.77 -3.68 2.67
N GLU A 37 -5.97 -4.28 2.63
CA GLU A 37 -6.22 -5.58 3.26
C GLU A 37 -5.30 -6.68 2.74
N LYS A 38 -5.05 -6.70 1.43
CA LYS A 38 -4.11 -7.67 0.82
C LYS A 38 -2.70 -7.44 1.31
N TYR A 39 -2.23 -6.20 1.37
CA TYR A 39 -0.93 -5.87 1.95
C TYR A 39 -0.82 -6.34 3.40
N VAL A 40 -1.80 -6.04 4.24
CA VAL A 40 -1.82 -6.47 5.65
C VAL A 40 -1.73 -7.99 5.76
N LYS A 41 -2.50 -8.73 4.96
CA LYS A 41 -2.43 -10.20 4.91
C LYS A 41 -1.05 -10.69 4.50
N ILE A 42 -0.44 -10.12 3.47
CA ILE A 42 0.89 -10.50 3.01
C ILE A 42 1.96 -10.23 4.08
N ILE A 43 1.87 -9.08 4.76
CA ILE A 43 2.74 -8.74 5.89
C ILE A 43 2.60 -9.78 7.01
N HIS A 44 1.36 -10.15 7.36
CA HIS A 44 1.09 -11.13 8.40
C HIS A 44 1.67 -12.51 8.08
N HIS A 45 1.44 -13.02 6.86
CA HIS A 45 1.97 -14.32 6.41
C HIS A 45 3.50 -14.34 6.31
N ASN A 46 4.11 -13.20 5.95
CA ASN A 46 5.56 -13.07 5.79
C ASN A 46 6.24 -12.37 6.97
N ARG A 47 5.60 -12.35 8.15
CA ARG A 47 6.04 -11.57 9.32
C ARG A 47 7.50 -11.82 9.69
N ARG A 48 7.96 -13.07 9.65
CA ARG A 48 9.35 -13.44 9.99
C ARG A 48 10.39 -12.80 9.07
N ARG A 49 10.04 -12.55 7.80
CA ARG A 49 10.95 -11.99 6.78
C ARG A 49 10.85 -10.47 6.66
N LEU A 50 9.67 -9.93 6.96
CA LEU A 50 9.33 -8.51 6.74
C LEU A 50 9.38 -7.65 7.99
N CYS A 51 9.15 -8.24 9.17
CA CYS A 51 9.05 -7.50 10.42
C CYS A 51 10.35 -7.59 11.23
N MET A 52 10.82 -6.43 11.69
CA MET A 52 11.91 -6.31 12.64
C MET A 52 11.35 -5.75 13.94
N LYS A 53 11.90 -6.18 15.08
CA LYS A 53 11.61 -5.56 16.38
C LYS A 53 12.60 -4.44 16.62
N THR A 54 12.12 -3.27 17.02
CA THR A 54 12.99 -2.18 17.48
C THR A 54 13.47 -2.44 18.91
N LYS A 55 14.47 -1.70 19.37
CA LYS A 55 14.95 -1.76 20.77
C LYS A 55 13.85 -1.48 21.80
N LYS A 56 12.78 -0.78 21.41
CA LYS A 56 11.61 -0.47 22.24
C LYS A 56 10.49 -1.53 22.13
N GLY A 57 10.71 -2.63 21.41
CA GLY A 57 9.74 -3.70 21.22
C GLY A 57 8.70 -3.44 20.13
N GLU A 58 8.76 -2.30 19.44
CA GLU A 58 7.84 -1.96 18.34
C GLU A 58 8.15 -2.80 17.10
N ILE A 59 7.11 -3.13 16.33
CA ILE A 59 7.26 -3.83 15.06
C ILE A 59 7.48 -2.79 13.97
N ARG A 60 8.54 -2.94 13.18
CA ARG A 60 8.74 -2.20 11.93
C ARG A 60 8.68 -3.12 10.73
N VAL A 61 7.98 -2.70 9.68
CA VAL A 61 7.87 -3.45 8.42
C VAL A 61 8.83 -2.89 7.38
N HIS A 62 9.58 -3.77 6.72
CA HIS A 62 10.51 -3.36 5.66
C HIS A 62 9.78 -3.11 4.33
N ARG A 63 9.57 -1.84 3.97
CA ARG A 63 8.86 -1.42 2.74
C ARG A 63 9.47 -1.99 1.46
N GLY A 64 10.80 -1.92 1.29
CA GLY A 64 11.48 -2.44 0.09
C GLY A 64 11.25 -3.94 -0.15
N LYS A 65 11.50 -4.78 0.86
CA LYS A 65 11.17 -6.21 0.84
C LYS A 65 9.68 -6.50 0.60
N LEU A 66 8.78 -5.63 1.08
CA LEU A 66 7.36 -5.79 0.79
C LEU A 66 7.06 -5.51 -0.69
N ASP A 67 7.67 -4.49 -1.30
CA ASP A 67 7.56 -4.24 -2.74
C ASP A 67 8.16 -5.37 -3.58
N GLU A 68 9.27 -5.96 -3.12
CA GLU A 68 9.88 -7.16 -3.71
C GLU A 68 8.91 -8.33 -3.82
N LEU A 69 8.05 -8.49 -2.82
CA LEU A 69 7.04 -9.55 -2.80
C LEU A 69 5.78 -9.22 -3.59
N THR A 70 5.47 -7.94 -3.82
CA THR A 70 4.12 -7.51 -4.19
C THR A 70 4.00 -6.71 -5.49
N LEU A 71 5.06 -6.06 -5.95
CA LEU A 71 5.02 -5.17 -7.13
C LEU A 71 6.06 -5.54 -8.17
N THR A 72 5.61 -5.81 -9.40
CA THR A 72 6.49 -5.98 -10.56
C THR A 72 7.05 -4.63 -11.06
N THR A 73 8.28 -4.62 -11.58
CA THR A 73 8.98 -3.43 -12.08
C THR A 73 9.37 -3.57 -13.57
N SER A 74 8.39 -3.98 -14.39
CA SER A 74 8.59 -4.24 -15.82
C SER A 74 9.06 -3.04 -16.66
N ARG A 75 8.90 -1.80 -16.17
CA ARG A 75 9.26 -0.55 -16.88
C ARG A 75 10.67 -0.03 -16.59
N LEU A 76 11.50 -0.75 -15.84
CA LEU A 76 12.88 -0.30 -15.57
C LEU A 76 13.76 -0.36 -16.82
N LYS A 77 14.67 0.62 -16.96
CA LYS A 77 15.55 0.77 -18.12
C LYS A 77 16.57 -0.38 -18.24
N LYS A 78 17.07 -0.90 -17.13
CA LYS A 78 17.97 -2.04 -17.09
C LYS A 78 17.19 -3.34 -16.98
N VAL A 79 17.43 -4.27 -17.90
CA VAL A 79 16.73 -5.56 -17.96
C VAL A 79 17.00 -6.39 -16.70
N GLU A 80 18.21 -6.32 -16.17
CA GLU A 80 18.66 -7.03 -14.96
C GLU A 80 17.92 -6.61 -13.68
N GLU A 81 17.39 -5.38 -13.65
CA GLU A 81 16.66 -4.84 -12.50
C GLU A 81 15.12 -5.05 -12.63
N ARG A 82 14.65 -5.59 -13.76
CA ARG A 82 13.21 -5.81 -14.00
C ARG A 82 12.72 -7.01 -13.20
N ARG A 83 11.82 -6.76 -12.27
CA ARG A 83 11.04 -7.81 -11.60
C ARG A 83 9.79 -8.08 -12.43
N THR A 84 9.86 -9.06 -13.31
CA THR A 84 8.75 -9.47 -14.18
C THR A 84 7.74 -10.36 -13.48
N THR A 85 8.17 -11.06 -12.41
CA THR A 85 7.31 -11.90 -11.58
C THR A 85 7.59 -11.66 -10.10
N VAL A 86 6.53 -11.63 -9.28
CA VAL A 86 6.62 -11.55 -7.82
C VAL A 86 5.61 -12.51 -7.19
N PRO A 87 5.86 -13.03 -5.96
CA PRO A 87 4.99 -14.02 -5.31
C PRO A 87 3.54 -13.57 -5.12
N HIS A 88 3.31 -12.29 -4.88
CA HIS A 88 1.98 -11.72 -4.63
C HIS A 88 1.71 -10.54 -5.56
N ASP A 89 1.68 -10.77 -6.88
CA ASP A 89 1.58 -9.69 -7.86
C ASP A 89 0.26 -8.91 -7.77
N LEU A 90 0.32 -7.77 -7.06
CA LEU A 90 -0.82 -6.89 -6.87
C LEU A 90 -1.15 -6.11 -8.13
N LYS A 91 -0.19 -5.87 -9.04
CA LYS A 91 -0.47 -5.22 -10.33
C LYS A 91 -1.34 -6.09 -11.22
N LYS A 92 -1.11 -7.42 -11.20
CA LYS A 92 -1.98 -8.38 -11.89
C LYS A 92 -3.39 -8.42 -11.29
N MET A 93 -3.50 -8.32 -9.95
CA MET A 93 -4.79 -8.33 -9.26
C MET A 93 -5.58 -7.02 -9.42
N PHE A 94 -4.89 -5.89 -9.51
CA PHE A 94 -5.48 -4.55 -9.63
C PHE A 94 -4.84 -3.80 -10.81
N PRO A 95 -5.18 -4.16 -12.07
CA PRO A 95 -4.50 -3.66 -13.27
C PRO A 95 -4.73 -2.17 -13.53
N TYR A 96 -5.81 -1.60 -13.00
CA TYR A 96 -6.17 -0.19 -13.13
C TYR A 96 -5.67 0.67 -11.96
N CYS A 97 -4.52 0.31 -11.41
CA CYS A 97 -3.88 1.02 -10.30
C CYS A 97 -2.44 1.36 -10.69
N SER A 98 -2.05 2.60 -10.45
CA SER A 98 -0.70 3.08 -10.73
C SER A 98 0.29 2.53 -9.69
N HIS A 99 1.58 2.58 -10.01
CA HIS A 99 2.61 2.16 -9.06
C HIS A 99 2.60 3.00 -7.78
N ASP A 100 2.38 4.30 -7.90
CA ASP A 100 2.36 5.24 -6.78
C ASP A 100 1.13 4.99 -5.89
N GLU A 101 -0.04 4.69 -6.47
CA GLU A 101 -1.25 4.32 -5.73
C GLU A 101 -1.01 3.04 -4.88
N PHE A 102 -0.24 2.08 -5.39
CA PHE A 102 0.15 0.91 -4.58
C PHE A 102 1.11 1.29 -3.44
N GLN A 103 2.05 2.20 -3.67
CA GLN A 103 2.97 2.65 -2.62
C GLN A 103 2.21 3.39 -1.50
N GLU A 104 1.22 4.22 -1.84
CA GLU A 104 0.35 4.88 -0.88
C GLU A 104 -0.47 3.85 -0.06
N CYS A 105 -1.10 2.88 -0.73
CA CYS A 105 -1.83 1.80 -0.06
C CYS A 105 -0.92 0.95 0.84
N ARG A 106 0.31 0.68 0.40
CA ARG A 106 1.31 -0.04 1.18
C ARG A 106 1.67 0.71 2.45
N ASP A 107 1.91 2.02 2.36
CA ASP A 107 2.33 2.82 3.51
C ASP A 107 1.22 2.89 4.57
N ILE A 108 -0.04 2.97 4.13
CA ILE A 108 -1.21 2.84 5.03
C ILE A 108 -1.24 1.44 5.67
N ALA A 109 -1.09 0.37 4.88
CA ALA A 109 -1.12 -1.00 5.39
C ALA A 109 0.01 -1.28 6.41
N VAL A 110 1.22 -0.78 6.14
CA VAL A 110 2.36 -0.83 7.05
C VAL A 110 2.02 -0.09 8.34
N GLN A 111 1.53 1.15 8.25
CA GLN A 111 1.16 1.93 9.43
C GLN A 111 0.12 1.20 10.29
N LEU A 112 -0.94 0.67 9.69
CA LEU A 112 -1.96 -0.10 10.41
C LEU A 112 -1.33 -1.30 11.14
N TYR A 113 -0.47 -2.04 10.45
CA TYR A 113 0.16 -3.21 11.03
C TYR A 113 1.14 -2.86 12.16
N GLU A 114 1.93 -1.80 12.01
CA GLU A 114 2.84 -1.30 13.06
C GLU A 114 2.06 -0.81 14.30
N GLN A 115 0.86 -0.26 14.11
CA GLN A 115 -0.08 0.13 15.17
C GLN A 115 -0.81 -1.05 15.83
N GLY A 116 -0.57 -2.28 15.37
CA GLY A 116 -1.12 -3.49 15.99
C GLY A 116 -2.34 -4.09 15.29
N TYR A 117 -2.81 -3.53 14.17
CA TYR A 117 -3.88 -4.13 13.39
C TYR A 117 -3.46 -5.50 12.84
N ARG A 118 -4.32 -6.52 13.00
CA ARG A 118 -4.10 -7.88 12.51
C ARG A 118 -5.33 -8.34 11.71
N PRO A 119 -5.11 -9.02 10.56
CA PRO A 119 -6.18 -9.55 9.73
C PRO A 119 -6.77 -10.85 10.27
#